data_AF-A0A922Y8F8-F1
#
_entry.id   AF-A0A922Y8F8-F1
#
_cell.length_a   1.000
_cell.length_b   1.000
_cell.length_c   1.000
_cell.angle_alpha   90.00
_cell.angle_beta   90.00
_cell.angle_gamma   90.00
#
_symmetry.space_group_name_H-M   'P 1'
#
loop_
_entity.id
_entity.type
_entity.pdbx_description
1 polymer ?
#
loop_
_entity_poly.entity_id
_entity_poly.type
_entity_poly.pdbx_seq_one_letter_code
_entity_poly.pdbx_strand_id
1 'polypeptide(L)'
;MSVDSSQSGLKSVPSARRYRRAEGAALPFFPYGLVPVLGLAALLLFGWMVLAVTAVQGTARAAAERALAETGESWAKVRASGQWVTLEGNPPSPEAGQRAINAVRQATMPTWLGKARPVTRVTANYATSTPARANSITASPAAATDPEFLFRLTAGALTLNGRVPTEALRTALAARAESLRSPGHLQDVINRMTVTNGPSPAGFEAVAERAIDTLAQCETGTASFSELTFSFRCQADDAKVESIRAAANAGLPLGAFGTVEILPIQAVVSCEEELSRLLQAARIEFAPGSTVLNVASGPVLDLAARAAADCPGTLRVEGHTDNTGTPAFNDQLSLRRAEAVRAAMIARGVPPERLLAAGLGQNQPVGDNATEEGRARNRRIEIRIVRPDE
;
A
#
# COMPACT_ATOMS: atom_id res chain seq x y z
N MET A 1 -20.17 128.60 31.66
CA MET A 1 -20.09 127.90 32.96
C MET A 1 -20.04 126.41 32.63
N SER A 2 -18.87 125.80 32.40
CA SER A 2 -17.90 125.29 33.42
C SER A 2 -18.63 124.38 34.42
N VAL A 3 -18.33 123.09 34.61
CA VAL A 3 -17.05 122.35 34.81
C VAL A 3 -17.39 120.86 34.51
N ASP A 4 -16.72 120.11 33.64
CA ASP A 4 -15.44 119.38 33.73
C ASP A 4 -15.35 118.24 34.79
N SER A 5 -14.56 117.20 34.43
CA SER A 5 -14.10 116.02 35.21
C SER A 5 -14.99 114.76 35.18
N SER A 6 -14.52 113.53 34.97
CA SER A 6 -13.16 113.00 34.83
C SER A 6 -13.15 111.57 34.23
N GLN A 7 -12.00 111.31 33.59
CA GLN A 7 -11.37 110.11 33.03
C GLN A 7 -11.73 108.68 33.50
N SER A 8 -11.63 107.74 32.54
CA SER A 8 -10.94 106.42 32.62
C SER A 8 -11.28 105.67 31.31
N GLY A 9 -10.39 105.29 30.38
CA GLY A 9 -9.06 104.72 30.52
C GLY A 9 -9.13 103.18 30.44
N LEU A 10 -9.01 102.59 29.23
CA LEU A 10 -8.21 101.37 28.91
C LEU A 10 -8.79 100.42 27.84
N LYS A 11 -7.88 100.10 26.90
CA LYS A 11 -7.58 98.79 26.27
C LYS A 11 -8.38 98.34 25.04
N SER A 12 -7.67 98.42 23.91
CA SER A 12 -7.87 97.68 22.66
C SER A 12 -7.79 96.17 22.88
N VAL A 13 -8.74 95.44 22.29
CA VAL A 13 -8.78 93.97 22.28
C VAL A 13 -8.42 93.48 20.87
N PRO A 14 -7.45 92.56 20.70
CA PRO A 14 -7.06 92.02 19.40
C PRO A 14 -8.05 90.96 18.89
N SER A 15 -8.10 90.84 17.55
CA SER A 15 -8.95 89.96 16.76
C SER A 15 -8.91 88.48 17.19
N ALA A 16 -10.08 87.90 17.47
CA ALA A 16 -10.23 86.47 17.74
C ALA A 16 -10.05 85.64 16.45
N ARG A 17 -9.06 84.73 16.45
CA ARG A 17 -8.89 83.66 15.46
C ARG A 17 -10.12 82.74 15.47
N ARG A 18 -10.80 82.60 14.33
CA ARG A 18 -11.86 81.59 14.13
C ARG A 18 -11.24 80.20 14.10
N TYR A 19 -11.50 79.39 15.11
CA TYR A 19 -11.27 77.94 15.06
C TYR A 19 -12.34 77.29 14.18
N ARG A 20 -11.95 76.74 13.02
CA ARG A 20 -12.79 75.79 12.27
C ARG A 20 -12.80 74.47 13.03
N ARG A 21 -13.97 74.08 13.53
CA ARG A 21 -14.23 72.74 14.07
C ARG A 21 -14.18 71.76 12.89
N ALA A 22 -13.28 70.78 12.94
CA ALA A 22 -13.29 69.68 11.98
C ALA A 22 -14.57 68.85 12.22
N GLU A 23 -15.45 68.80 11.23
CA GLU A 23 -16.55 67.84 11.20
C GLU A 23 -15.95 66.44 11.04
N GLY A 24 -16.03 65.63 12.09
CA GLY A 24 -15.68 64.22 12.03
C GLY A 24 -16.70 63.48 11.16
N ALA A 25 -16.22 62.67 10.22
CA ALA A 25 -17.07 61.83 9.40
C ALA A 25 -17.85 60.85 10.30
N ALA A 26 -19.17 60.96 10.33
CA ALA A 26 -20.03 59.97 10.98
C ALA A 26 -19.97 58.66 10.18
N LEU A 27 -19.40 57.61 10.78
CA LEU A 27 -19.42 56.26 10.21
C LEU A 27 -20.87 55.73 10.18
N PRO A 28 -21.28 54.99 9.13
CA PRO A 28 -22.64 54.46 9.02
C PRO A 28 -22.92 53.44 10.14
N PHE A 29 -24.14 53.50 10.70
CA PHE A 29 -24.63 52.63 11.76
C PHE A 29 -24.68 51.17 11.28
N PHE A 30 -23.63 50.39 11.56
CA PHE A 30 -23.67 48.93 11.46
C PHE A 30 -24.49 48.40 12.64
N PRO A 31 -25.49 47.51 12.44
CA PRO A 31 -26.26 46.94 13.53
C PRO A 31 -25.39 45.96 14.32
N TYR A 32 -24.65 46.47 15.30
CA TYR A 32 -23.77 45.70 16.20
C TYR A 32 -24.50 44.58 16.98
N GLY A 33 -25.83 44.51 16.93
CA GLY A 33 -26.61 43.41 17.51
C GLY A 33 -26.69 42.16 16.63
N LEU A 34 -26.54 42.27 15.30
CA LEU A 34 -26.74 41.12 14.40
C LEU A 34 -25.51 40.19 14.34
N VAL A 35 -24.31 40.78 14.40
CA VAL A 35 -23.02 40.06 14.42
C VAL A 35 -22.90 39.12 15.62
N PRO A 36 -23.16 39.54 16.88
CA PRO A 36 -23.07 38.64 18.03
C PRO A 36 -24.17 37.57 18.02
N VAL A 37 -25.37 37.85 17.49
CA VAL A 37 -26.45 36.85 17.36
C VAL A 37 -26.09 35.77 16.33
N LEU A 38 -25.55 36.17 15.17
CA LEU A 38 -25.05 35.21 14.17
C LEU A 38 -23.85 34.43 14.68
N GLY A 39 -22.94 35.07 15.43
CA GLY A 39 -21.84 34.41 16.11
C GLY A 39 -22.29 33.37 17.13
N LEU A 40 -23.30 33.70 17.95
CA LEU A 40 -23.90 32.79 18.93
C LEU A 40 -24.62 31.62 18.25
N ALA A 41 -25.36 31.88 17.17
CA ALA A 41 -26.04 30.84 16.39
C ALA A 41 -25.03 29.89 15.72
N ALA A 42 -23.92 30.42 15.18
CA ALA A 42 -22.84 29.61 14.62
C ALA A 42 -22.14 28.76 15.69
N LEU A 43 -21.91 29.30 16.89
CA LEU A 43 -21.35 28.55 18.02
C LEU A 43 -22.31 27.45 18.52
N LEU A 44 -23.60 27.73 18.58
CA LEU A 44 -24.63 26.74 18.94
C LEU A 44 -24.73 25.64 17.88
N LEU A 45 -24.72 25.98 16.58
CA LEU A 45 -24.70 25.02 15.49
C LEU A 45 -23.44 24.15 15.49
N PHE A 46 -22.28 24.75 15.74
CA PHE A 46 -21.01 24.02 15.87
C PHE A 46 -21.03 23.09 17.09
N GLY A 47 -21.51 23.56 18.24
CA GLY A 47 -21.70 22.74 19.44
C GLY A 47 -22.65 21.57 19.21
N TRP A 48 -23.76 21.80 18.50
CA TRP A 48 -24.70 20.74 18.10
C TRP A 48 -24.08 19.74 17.13
N MET A 49 -23.25 20.18 16.18
CA MET A 49 -22.57 19.29 15.25
C MET A 49 -21.58 18.35 15.97
N VAL A 50 -20.82 18.87 16.93
CA VAL A 50 -19.89 18.07 17.75
C VAL A 50 -20.64 17.07 18.63
N LEU A 51 -21.74 17.49 19.27
CA LEU A 51 -22.60 16.60 20.05
C LEU A 51 -23.29 15.53 19.18
N ALA A 52 -23.70 15.87 17.96
CA ALA A 52 -24.30 14.92 17.03
C ALA A 52 -23.31 13.86 16.54
N VAL A 53 -22.07 14.23 16.19
CA VAL A 53 -21.04 13.29 15.72
C VAL A 53 -20.64 12.29 16.83
N THR A 54 -20.51 12.77 18.07
CA THR A 54 -20.19 11.94 19.24
C THR A 54 -21.34 11.02 19.65
N ALA A 55 -22.59 11.48 19.55
CA ALA A 55 -23.76 10.63 19.77
C ALA A 55 -23.89 9.51 18.73
N VAL A 56 -23.63 9.81 17.45
CA VAL A 56 -23.66 8.81 16.36
C VAL A 56 -22.60 7.73 16.56
N GLN A 57 -21.40 8.11 16.98
CA GLN A 57 -20.33 7.16 17.34
C GLN A 57 -20.73 6.21 18.48
N GLY A 58 -21.29 6.75 19.55
CA GLY A 58 -21.74 5.96 20.70
C GLY A 58 -22.82 4.95 20.35
N THR A 59 -23.80 5.35 19.52
CA THR A 59 -24.89 4.46 19.08
C THR A 59 -24.42 3.34 18.16
N ALA A 60 -23.52 3.62 17.20
CA ALA A 60 -22.96 2.60 16.31
C ALA A 60 -22.11 1.57 17.08
N ARG A 61 -21.31 2.03 18.06
CA ARG A 61 -20.52 1.16 18.93
C ARG A 61 -21.41 0.26 19.78
N ALA A 62 -22.39 0.83 20.47
CA ALA A 62 -23.27 0.07 21.36
C ALA A 62 -24.13 -0.95 20.59
N ALA A 63 -24.55 -0.63 19.35
CA ALA A 63 -25.26 -1.57 18.49
C ALA A 63 -24.39 -2.76 18.09
N ALA A 64 -23.13 -2.51 17.74
CA ALA A 64 -22.17 -3.54 17.37
C ALA A 64 -21.78 -4.43 18.57
N GLU A 65 -21.50 -3.85 19.73
CA GLU A 65 -21.16 -4.61 20.95
C GLU A 65 -22.32 -5.52 21.37
N ARG A 66 -23.58 -5.05 21.25
CA ARG A 66 -24.77 -5.86 21.56
C ARG A 66 -24.95 -7.02 20.59
N ALA A 67 -24.78 -6.78 19.28
CA ALA A 67 -24.91 -7.81 18.26
C ALA A 67 -23.87 -8.93 18.43
N LEU A 68 -22.64 -8.59 18.81
CA LEU A 68 -21.58 -9.58 19.06
C LEU A 68 -21.83 -10.39 20.33
N ALA A 69 -22.39 -9.77 21.37
CA ALA A 69 -22.78 -10.46 22.59
C ALA A 69 -23.91 -11.47 22.34
N GLU A 70 -24.89 -11.12 21.50
CA GLU A 70 -26.00 -12.01 21.13
C GLU A 70 -25.56 -13.21 20.28
N THR A 71 -24.52 -13.05 19.45
CA THR A 71 -23.96 -14.16 18.64
C THR A 71 -22.87 -14.95 19.33
N GLY A 72 -22.50 -14.61 20.57
CA GLY A 72 -21.44 -15.29 21.33
C GLY A 72 -20.01 -15.01 20.82
N GLU A 73 -19.81 -13.96 20.02
CA GLU A 73 -18.54 -13.64 19.37
C GLU A 73 -17.71 -12.66 20.25
N SER A 74 -17.48 -13.03 21.51
CA SER A 74 -16.82 -12.19 22.53
C SER A 74 -15.32 -11.94 22.31
N TRP A 75 -14.73 -12.62 21.31
CA TRP A 75 -13.34 -12.40 20.90
C TRP A 75 -13.14 -11.05 20.21
N ALA A 76 -14.20 -10.44 19.66
CA ALA A 76 -14.12 -9.22 18.87
C ALA A 76 -14.27 -7.97 19.74
N LYS A 77 -13.20 -7.16 19.80
CA LYS A 77 -13.24 -5.79 20.33
C LYS A 77 -13.77 -4.84 19.26
N VAL A 78 -14.72 -3.99 19.65
CA VAL A 78 -15.38 -3.03 18.75
C VAL A 78 -14.72 -1.66 18.87
N ARG A 79 -14.32 -1.09 17.73
CA ARG A 79 -13.99 0.34 17.61
C ARG A 79 -14.94 1.01 16.62
N ALA A 80 -15.53 2.12 17.00
CA ALA A 80 -16.42 2.89 16.12
C ALA A 80 -15.84 4.27 15.81
N SER A 81 -15.95 4.68 14.56
CA SER A 81 -15.68 6.04 14.11
C SER A 81 -16.81 6.49 13.18
N GLY A 82 -17.65 7.40 13.67
CA GLY A 82 -18.96 7.68 13.07
C GLY A 82 -19.85 6.44 13.03
N GLN A 83 -20.34 6.11 11.83
CA GLN A 83 -21.13 4.90 11.55
C GLN A 83 -20.30 3.71 11.08
N TRP A 84 -18.96 3.83 11.11
CA TRP A 84 -18.05 2.80 10.65
C TRP A 84 -17.54 2.03 11.86
N VAL A 85 -17.67 0.71 11.81
CA VAL A 85 -17.30 -0.18 12.90
C VAL A 85 -16.14 -1.07 12.46
N THR A 86 -15.06 -1.06 13.24
CA THR A 86 -13.92 -1.95 13.08
C THR A 86 -13.97 -3.02 14.16
N LEU A 87 -13.86 -4.29 13.76
CA LEU A 87 -13.74 -5.44 14.65
C LEU A 87 -12.27 -5.85 14.77
N GLU A 88 -11.72 -5.83 15.98
CA GLU A 88 -10.33 -6.19 16.29
C GLU A 88 -10.30 -7.40 17.23
N GLY A 89 -9.47 -8.40 16.95
CA GLY A 89 -9.38 -9.59 17.80
C GLY A 89 -8.76 -10.77 17.07
N ASN A 90 -8.87 -11.96 17.63
CA ASN A 90 -8.48 -13.20 16.96
C ASN A 90 -9.69 -14.15 16.92
N PRO A 91 -10.39 -14.28 15.79
CA PRO A 91 -11.56 -15.15 15.70
C PRO A 91 -11.14 -16.62 15.84
N PRO A 92 -11.93 -17.45 16.53
CA PRO A 92 -11.64 -18.89 16.66
C PRO A 92 -11.73 -19.65 15.32
N SER A 93 -12.44 -19.09 14.33
CA SER A 93 -12.47 -19.61 12.96
C SER A 93 -12.78 -18.50 11.94
N PRO A 94 -12.46 -18.69 10.65
CA PRO A 94 -12.85 -17.75 9.59
C PRO A 94 -14.37 -17.53 9.53
N GLU A 95 -15.15 -18.58 9.79
CA GLU A 95 -16.61 -18.53 9.86
C GLU A 95 -17.11 -17.66 11.03
N ALA A 96 -16.46 -17.74 12.20
CA ALA A 96 -16.74 -16.90 13.35
C ALA A 96 -16.50 -15.41 13.04
N GLY A 97 -15.41 -15.11 12.33
CA GLY A 97 -15.14 -13.78 11.79
C GLY A 97 -16.27 -13.27 10.90
N GLN A 98 -16.73 -14.10 9.95
CA GLN A 98 -17.80 -13.72 9.03
C GLN A 98 -19.17 -13.57 9.72
N ARG A 99 -19.49 -14.42 10.70
CA ARG A 99 -20.71 -14.29 11.51
C ARG A 99 -20.71 -12.98 12.30
N ALA A 100 -19.60 -12.63 12.93
CA ALA A 100 -19.44 -11.36 13.64
C ALA A 100 -19.65 -10.15 12.73
N ILE A 101 -19.07 -10.16 11.52
CA ILE A 101 -19.27 -9.07 10.53
C ILE A 101 -20.75 -8.96 10.12
N ASN A 102 -21.39 -10.08 9.83
CA ASN A 102 -22.79 -10.09 9.38
C ASN A 102 -23.74 -9.63 10.50
N ALA A 103 -23.50 -10.06 11.74
CA ALA A 103 -24.28 -9.64 12.91
C ALA A 103 -24.19 -8.13 13.12
N VAL A 104 -22.98 -7.57 13.07
CA VAL A 104 -22.75 -6.13 13.26
C VAL A 104 -23.32 -5.30 12.11
N ARG A 105 -23.28 -5.81 10.87
CA ARG A 105 -23.92 -5.14 9.71
C ARG A 105 -25.45 -5.13 9.82
N GLN A 106 -26.04 -6.16 10.43
CA GLN A 106 -27.49 -6.26 10.57
C GLN A 106 -28.03 -5.63 11.85
N ALA A 107 -27.16 -5.21 12.78
CA ALA A 107 -27.51 -4.63 14.07
C ALA A 107 -28.48 -3.44 13.92
N THR A 108 -29.57 -3.50 14.69
CA THR A 108 -30.59 -2.43 14.73
C THR A 108 -30.69 -1.86 16.13
N MET A 109 -30.92 -0.55 16.24
CA MET A 109 -31.25 0.11 17.50
C MET A 109 -32.62 0.78 17.44
N PRO A 110 -33.37 0.75 18.55
CA PRO A 110 -34.62 1.50 18.68
C PRO A 110 -34.30 3.00 18.77
N THR A 111 -34.96 3.79 17.93
CA THR A 111 -34.95 5.26 17.96
C THR A 111 -36.38 5.77 18.07
N TRP A 112 -36.55 7.06 18.38
CA TRP A 112 -37.87 7.69 18.46
C TRP A 112 -38.62 7.71 17.11
N LEU A 113 -37.92 7.50 15.99
CA LEU A 113 -38.47 7.38 14.63
C LEU A 113 -38.60 5.91 14.15
N GLY A 114 -38.38 4.92 15.01
CA GLY A 114 -38.41 3.49 14.67
C GLY A 114 -37.05 2.80 14.78
N LYS A 115 -36.90 1.60 14.20
CA LYS A 115 -35.62 0.85 14.21
C LYS A 115 -34.66 1.44 13.17
N ALA A 116 -33.49 1.91 13.62
CA ALA A 116 -32.44 2.40 12.75
C ALA A 116 -31.25 1.44 12.70
N ARG A 117 -30.53 1.43 11.59
CA ARG A 117 -29.24 0.73 11.44
C ARG A 117 -28.11 1.76 11.55
N PRO A 118 -27.47 1.88 12.73
CA PRO A 118 -26.45 2.90 12.94
C PRO A 118 -25.11 2.55 12.26
N VAL A 119 -24.93 1.29 11.86
CA VAL A 119 -23.69 0.81 11.21
C VAL A 119 -23.88 0.73 9.70
N THR A 120 -23.10 1.50 8.95
CA THR A 120 -23.14 1.52 7.47
C THR A 120 -21.99 0.75 6.84
N ARG A 121 -20.87 0.63 7.54
CA ARG A 121 -19.68 -0.10 7.08
C ARG A 121 -19.03 -0.85 8.25
N VAL A 122 -18.67 -2.10 8.00
CA VAL A 122 -17.94 -2.96 8.95
C VAL A 122 -16.61 -3.34 8.33
N THR A 123 -15.52 -3.05 9.04
CA THR A 123 -14.15 -3.42 8.68
C THR A 123 -13.67 -4.47 9.67
N ALA A 124 -13.10 -5.56 9.18
CA ALA A 124 -12.47 -6.57 10.02
C ALA A 124 -10.96 -6.34 10.02
N ASN A 125 -10.38 -6.20 11.22
CA ASN A 125 -8.94 -6.10 11.42
C ASN A 125 -8.51 -7.16 12.44
N TYR A 126 -8.60 -8.42 12.02
CA TYR A 126 -8.16 -9.57 12.78
C TYR A 126 -7.22 -10.42 11.95
N ALA A 127 -6.20 -10.98 12.58
CA ALA A 127 -5.44 -12.07 11.98
C ALA A 127 -6.36 -13.29 12.04
N THR A 128 -6.78 -13.81 10.89
CA THR A 128 -7.25 -15.20 10.88
C THR A 128 -6.02 -16.01 11.23
N SER A 129 -5.97 -16.64 12.41
CA SER A 129 -5.13 -17.82 12.56
C SER A 129 -5.66 -18.80 11.53
N THR A 130 -5.10 -18.80 10.34
CA THR A 130 -5.36 -19.80 9.32
C THR A 130 -4.92 -21.11 9.95
N PRO A 131 -5.83 -22.02 10.34
CA PRO A 131 -5.40 -23.41 10.28
C PRO A 131 -5.01 -23.59 8.82
N ALA A 132 -3.80 -24.08 8.56
CA ALA A 132 -3.39 -24.57 7.24
C ALA A 132 -4.62 -25.16 6.56
N ARG A 133 -4.96 -24.69 5.34
CA ARG A 133 -6.12 -25.14 4.57
C ARG A 133 -6.39 -26.62 4.84
N ALA A 134 -7.31 -26.91 5.75
CA ALA A 134 -8.14 -28.08 5.64
C ALA A 134 -9.14 -27.70 4.56
N ASN A 135 -8.67 -27.77 3.32
CA ASN A 135 -9.53 -27.95 2.18
C ASN A 135 -10.38 -29.19 2.52
N SER A 136 -11.63 -28.98 2.93
CA SER A 136 -12.70 -29.94 2.65
C SER A 136 -13.02 -29.87 1.16
N ILE A 137 -11.99 -30.08 0.34
CA ILE A 137 -12.16 -30.95 -0.82
C ILE A 137 -12.48 -32.29 -0.14
N THR A 138 -13.49 -33.01 -0.62
CA THR A 138 -13.48 -34.46 -0.49
C THR A 138 -12.17 -34.89 -1.16
N ALA A 139 -11.07 -34.85 -0.40
CA ALA A 139 -9.75 -35.12 -0.89
C ALA A 139 -9.85 -36.55 -1.38
N SER A 140 -9.93 -36.69 -2.70
CA SER A 140 -9.44 -37.89 -3.32
C SER A 140 -8.01 -38.02 -2.79
N PRO A 141 -7.70 -39.07 -2.03
CA PRO A 141 -6.39 -39.22 -1.38
C PRO A 141 -5.23 -39.42 -2.38
N ALA A 142 -5.45 -39.15 -3.67
CA ALA A 142 -4.54 -39.39 -4.77
C ALA A 142 -3.63 -38.19 -5.15
N ALA A 143 -3.88 -36.96 -4.67
CA ALA A 143 -3.09 -35.79 -5.08
C ALA A 143 -1.81 -35.52 -4.24
N ALA A 144 -1.60 -36.24 -3.14
CA ALA A 144 -0.49 -35.99 -2.21
C ALA A 144 0.84 -36.67 -2.60
N THR A 145 0.90 -37.34 -3.76
CA THR A 145 2.04 -38.16 -4.19
C THR A 145 2.81 -37.61 -5.38
N ASP A 146 2.25 -36.63 -6.10
CA ASP A 146 2.85 -36.17 -7.35
C ASP A 146 4.13 -35.37 -7.08
N PRO A 147 5.20 -35.62 -7.84
CA PRO A 147 6.47 -34.96 -7.64
C PRO A 147 6.40 -33.51 -8.13
N GLU A 148 7.01 -32.62 -7.36
CA GLU A 148 7.04 -31.18 -7.61
C GLU A 148 8.36 -30.60 -7.11
N PHE A 149 8.77 -29.47 -7.66
CA PHE A 149 9.93 -28.76 -7.14
C PHE A 149 9.79 -27.24 -7.20
N LEU A 150 10.51 -26.57 -6.30
CA LEU A 150 10.76 -25.13 -6.31
C LEU A 150 12.23 -24.92 -5.95
N PHE A 151 13.02 -24.66 -6.98
CA PHE A 151 14.43 -24.31 -6.86
C PHE A 151 14.58 -22.81 -6.89
N ARG A 152 15.39 -22.27 -5.98
CA ARG A 152 15.62 -20.82 -5.85
C ARG A 152 17.10 -20.54 -5.72
N LEU A 153 17.61 -19.64 -6.55
CA LEU A 153 18.96 -19.10 -6.45
C LEU A 153 18.87 -17.66 -5.94
N THR A 154 19.38 -17.41 -4.75
CA THR A 154 19.40 -16.09 -4.11
C THR A 154 20.75 -15.88 -3.45
N ALA A 155 21.40 -14.74 -3.70
CA ALA A 155 22.70 -14.37 -3.11
C ALA A 155 23.75 -15.49 -3.22
N GLY A 156 23.79 -16.18 -4.37
CA GLY A 156 24.71 -17.27 -4.65
C GLY A 156 24.43 -18.60 -3.94
N ALA A 157 23.31 -18.74 -3.23
CA ALA A 157 22.87 -20.01 -2.65
C ALA A 157 21.70 -20.62 -3.45
N LEU A 158 21.89 -21.81 -4.01
CA LEU A 158 20.83 -22.59 -4.66
C LEU A 158 20.13 -23.48 -3.64
N THR A 159 18.90 -23.14 -3.30
CA THR A 159 18.05 -23.98 -2.45
C THR A 159 17.18 -24.90 -3.30
N LEU A 160 17.36 -26.21 -3.14
CA LEU A 160 16.54 -27.24 -3.78
C LEU A 160 15.39 -27.62 -2.84
N ASN A 161 14.17 -27.15 -3.09
CA ASN A 161 12.98 -27.58 -2.35
C ASN A 161 12.05 -28.41 -3.25
N GLY A 162 11.27 -29.30 -2.65
CA GLY A 162 10.27 -30.07 -3.38
C GLY A 162 10.07 -31.49 -2.87
N ARG A 163 9.25 -32.23 -3.60
CA ARG A 163 8.96 -33.65 -3.41
C ARG A 163 9.49 -34.40 -4.62
N VAL A 164 10.45 -35.30 -4.41
CA VAL A 164 11.03 -36.13 -5.47
C VAL A 164 10.64 -37.60 -5.27
N PRO A 165 10.46 -38.38 -6.35
CA PRO A 165 10.01 -39.78 -6.24
C PRO A 165 10.95 -40.70 -5.46
N THR A 166 12.27 -40.55 -5.64
CA THR A 166 13.27 -41.49 -5.11
C THR A 166 14.45 -40.79 -4.45
N GLU A 167 15.09 -41.48 -3.50
CA GLU A 167 16.31 -41.03 -2.84
C GLU A 167 17.50 -40.93 -3.81
N ALA A 168 17.55 -41.82 -4.81
CA ALA A 168 18.55 -41.79 -5.87
C ALA A 168 18.47 -40.48 -6.66
N LEU A 169 17.26 -40.08 -7.08
CA LEU A 169 17.06 -38.80 -7.79
C LEU A 169 17.38 -37.60 -6.90
N ARG A 170 16.96 -37.63 -5.62
CA ARG A 170 17.28 -36.57 -4.65
C ARG A 170 18.80 -36.34 -4.56
N THR A 171 19.56 -37.44 -4.54
CA THR A 171 21.03 -37.41 -4.45
C THR A 171 21.65 -36.97 -5.77
N ALA A 172 21.15 -37.44 -6.91
CA ALA A 172 21.63 -37.06 -8.24
C ALA A 172 21.47 -35.56 -8.51
N LEU A 173 20.28 -34.99 -8.23
CA LEU A 173 20.02 -33.56 -8.39
C LEU A 173 20.91 -32.71 -7.48
N ALA A 174 21.13 -33.14 -6.23
CA ALA A 174 22.03 -32.45 -5.31
C ALA A 174 23.49 -32.48 -5.80
N ALA A 175 23.97 -33.63 -6.27
CA ALA A 175 25.30 -33.78 -6.84
C ALA A 175 25.47 -32.95 -8.13
N ARG A 176 24.43 -32.88 -8.96
CA ARG A 176 24.42 -32.03 -10.17
C ARG A 176 24.55 -30.57 -9.79
N ALA A 177 23.73 -30.07 -8.87
CA ALA A 177 23.82 -28.69 -8.37
C ALA A 177 25.21 -28.39 -7.79
N GLU A 178 25.76 -29.31 -7.01
CA GLU A 178 27.10 -29.17 -6.42
C GLU A 178 28.20 -29.08 -7.48
N SER A 179 28.07 -29.85 -8.58
CA SER A 179 29.04 -29.83 -9.68
C SER A 179 29.08 -28.51 -10.46
N LEU A 180 28.04 -27.69 -10.35
CA LEU A 180 27.93 -26.39 -11.03
C LEU A 180 28.43 -25.23 -10.18
N ARG A 181 28.90 -25.48 -8.95
CA ARG A 181 29.43 -24.43 -8.08
C ARG A 181 30.60 -23.73 -8.74
N SER A 182 30.62 -22.41 -8.65
CA SER A 182 31.70 -21.58 -9.19
C SER A 182 31.95 -20.38 -8.29
N PRO A 183 33.23 -19.96 -8.12
CA PRO A 183 33.55 -18.76 -7.36
C PRO A 183 32.79 -17.54 -7.91
N GLY A 184 32.09 -16.83 -7.02
CA GLY A 184 31.40 -15.58 -7.35
C GLY A 184 30.00 -15.71 -7.95
N HIS A 185 29.50 -16.93 -8.23
CA HIS A 185 28.16 -17.13 -8.80
C HIS A 185 27.34 -18.10 -7.94
N LEU A 186 27.46 -19.41 -8.20
CA LEU A 186 26.87 -20.45 -7.35
C LEU A 186 27.85 -20.87 -6.25
N GLN A 187 27.68 -20.30 -5.07
CA GLN A 187 28.59 -20.47 -3.93
C GLN A 187 28.15 -21.58 -2.99
N ASP A 188 26.85 -21.80 -2.82
CA ASP A 188 26.31 -22.77 -1.87
C ASP A 188 25.11 -23.53 -2.46
N VAL A 189 24.90 -24.77 -1.99
CA VAL A 189 23.79 -25.64 -2.40
C VAL A 189 23.11 -26.19 -1.17
N ILE A 190 21.84 -25.81 -0.98
CA ILE A 190 21.03 -26.19 0.18
C ILE A 190 19.96 -27.18 -0.29
N ASN A 191 20.14 -28.46 0.00
CA ASN A 191 19.15 -29.49 -0.33
C ASN A 191 18.08 -29.62 0.78
N ARG A 192 16.84 -29.26 0.44
CA ARG A 192 15.63 -29.39 1.28
C ARG A 192 14.55 -30.26 0.62
N MET A 193 14.92 -31.04 -0.38
CA MET A 193 13.98 -31.93 -1.06
C MET A 193 13.60 -33.10 -0.14
N THR A 194 12.36 -33.56 -0.26
CA THR A 194 11.81 -34.72 0.45
C THR A 194 11.50 -35.84 -0.52
N VAL A 195 11.56 -37.09 -0.06
CA VAL A 195 11.30 -38.28 -0.89
C VAL A 195 9.88 -38.77 -0.66
N THR A 196 9.10 -38.98 -1.72
CA THR A 196 7.73 -39.50 -1.63
C THR A 196 7.64 -41.03 -1.71
N ASN A 197 8.69 -41.71 -2.19
CA ASN A 197 8.69 -43.15 -2.50
C ASN A 197 7.58 -43.55 -3.49
N GLY A 198 7.24 -42.65 -4.41
CA GLY A 198 6.20 -42.82 -5.42
C GLY A 198 6.75 -43.19 -6.80
N PRO A 199 5.86 -43.38 -7.80
CA PRO A 199 6.28 -43.57 -9.19
C PRO A 199 7.07 -42.35 -9.67
N SER A 200 8.13 -42.58 -10.45
CA SER A 200 8.90 -41.51 -11.10
C SER A 200 8.33 -41.26 -12.50
N PRO A 201 7.66 -40.13 -12.76
CA PRO A 201 7.16 -39.81 -14.09
C PRO A 201 8.32 -39.70 -15.07
N ALA A 202 8.18 -40.31 -16.24
CA ALA A 202 9.17 -40.19 -17.30
C ALA A 202 9.40 -38.71 -17.64
N GLY A 203 10.66 -38.29 -17.70
CA GLY A 203 11.04 -36.91 -18.00
C GLY A 203 11.12 -35.96 -16.80
N PHE A 204 10.61 -36.32 -15.60
CA PHE A 204 10.68 -35.45 -14.42
C PHE A 204 12.13 -35.09 -14.03
N GLU A 205 13.02 -36.08 -14.01
CA GLU A 205 14.45 -35.88 -13.76
C GLU A 205 15.08 -34.89 -14.73
N ALA A 206 14.85 -35.06 -16.04
CA ALA A 206 15.39 -34.17 -17.06
C ALA A 206 14.85 -32.73 -16.94
N VAL A 207 13.59 -32.54 -16.51
CA VAL A 207 13.05 -31.20 -16.22
C VAL A 207 13.72 -30.59 -14.99
N ALA A 208 13.96 -31.38 -13.93
CA ALA A 208 14.64 -30.92 -12.73
C ALA A 208 16.13 -30.61 -12.97
N GLU A 209 16.84 -31.43 -13.74
CA GLU A 209 18.21 -31.15 -14.16
C GLU A 209 18.31 -29.88 -15.00
N ARG A 210 17.38 -29.70 -15.95
CA ARG A 210 17.29 -28.45 -16.73
C ARG A 210 17.08 -27.24 -15.83
N ALA A 211 16.21 -27.35 -14.83
CA ALA A 211 15.98 -26.28 -13.87
C ALA A 211 17.27 -25.87 -13.15
N ILE A 212 18.07 -26.85 -12.72
CA ILE A 212 19.36 -26.62 -12.04
C ILE A 212 20.37 -25.99 -13.01
N ASP A 213 20.53 -26.56 -14.22
CA ASP A 213 21.52 -26.11 -15.21
C ASP A 213 21.25 -24.70 -15.73
N THR A 214 19.97 -24.34 -15.87
CA THR A 214 19.56 -23.01 -16.32
C THR A 214 19.67 -21.99 -15.18
N LEU A 215 19.27 -22.34 -13.94
CA LEU A 215 19.45 -21.47 -12.77
C LEU A 215 20.92 -21.19 -12.49
N ALA A 216 21.82 -22.15 -12.69
CA ALA A 216 23.25 -21.95 -12.47
C ALA A 216 23.88 -20.89 -13.40
N GLN A 217 23.18 -20.48 -14.47
CA GLN A 217 23.62 -19.39 -15.35
C GLN A 217 23.06 -18.01 -14.96
N CYS A 218 22.08 -17.97 -14.06
CA CYS A 218 21.39 -16.77 -13.57
C CYS A 218 22.06 -16.18 -12.34
N GLU A 219 22.08 -14.86 -12.18
CA GLU A 219 22.54 -14.22 -10.94
C GLU A 219 21.59 -14.53 -9.77
N THR A 220 20.28 -14.39 -10.03
CA THR A 220 19.20 -14.82 -9.15
C THR A 220 18.06 -15.42 -9.97
N GLY A 221 17.27 -16.31 -9.38
CA GLY A 221 16.20 -16.95 -10.13
C GLY A 221 15.37 -17.95 -9.36
N THR A 222 14.25 -18.33 -9.96
CA THR A 222 13.37 -19.40 -9.51
C THR A 222 13.02 -20.33 -10.66
N ALA A 223 13.03 -21.63 -10.41
CA ALA A 223 12.52 -22.63 -11.32
C ALA A 223 11.57 -23.54 -10.55
N SER A 224 10.37 -23.74 -11.07
CA SER A 224 9.35 -24.54 -10.41
C SER A 224 8.67 -25.48 -11.37
N PHE A 225 8.33 -26.66 -10.88
CA PHE A 225 7.47 -27.60 -11.56
C PHE A 225 6.40 -28.06 -10.59
N SER A 226 5.15 -27.70 -10.85
CA SER A 226 3.99 -28.12 -10.08
C SER A 226 2.80 -28.22 -11.02
N GLU A 227 1.89 -29.17 -10.76
CA GLU A 227 0.72 -29.41 -11.62
C GLU A 227 1.08 -29.56 -13.12
N LEU A 228 2.16 -30.30 -13.41
CA LEU A 228 2.72 -30.49 -14.76
C LEU A 228 3.10 -29.18 -15.49
N THR A 229 3.30 -28.09 -14.77
CA THR A 229 3.64 -26.78 -15.32
C THR A 229 5.04 -26.37 -14.88
N PHE A 230 5.94 -26.20 -15.84
CA PHE A 230 7.30 -25.69 -15.63
C PHE A 230 7.30 -24.16 -15.76
N SER A 231 7.66 -23.45 -14.70
CA SER A 231 7.88 -22.00 -14.73
C SER A 231 9.32 -21.69 -14.36
N PHE A 232 9.89 -20.68 -15.01
CA PHE A 232 11.28 -20.26 -14.86
C PHE A 232 11.37 -18.74 -14.87
N ARG A 233 11.99 -18.16 -13.85
CA ARG A 233 12.27 -16.73 -13.78
C ARG A 233 13.73 -16.54 -13.43
N CYS A 234 14.42 -15.66 -14.13
CA CYS A 234 15.86 -15.52 -14.03
C CYS A 234 16.27 -14.06 -14.24
N GLN A 235 17.22 -13.58 -13.45
CA GLN A 235 17.94 -12.34 -13.73
C GLN A 235 19.35 -12.73 -14.14
N ALA A 236 19.82 -12.23 -15.28
CA ALA A 236 21.09 -12.64 -15.86
C ALA A 236 21.81 -11.50 -16.56
N ASP A 237 23.12 -11.68 -16.75
CA ASP A 237 23.91 -10.81 -17.62
C ASP A 237 23.30 -10.78 -19.02
N ASP A 238 23.22 -9.58 -19.60
CA ASP A 238 22.62 -9.30 -20.89
C ASP A 238 23.19 -10.20 -22.01
N ALA A 239 24.48 -10.53 -21.97
CA ALA A 239 25.12 -11.39 -22.96
C ALA A 239 24.66 -12.86 -22.87
N LYS A 240 24.14 -13.30 -21.72
CA LYS A 240 23.66 -14.66 -21.48
C LYS A 240 22.15 -14.82 -21.67
N VAL A 241 21.40 -13.72 -21.82
CA VAL A 241 19.93 -13.76 -21.85
C VAL A 241 19.41 -14.68 -22.96
N GLU A 242 19.96 -14.60 -24.17
CA GLU A 242 19.47 -15.40 -25.29
C GLU A 242 19.82 -16.89 -25.14
N SER A 243 21.02 -17.21 -24.65
CA SER A 243 21.41 -18.60 -24.41
C SER A 243 20.57 -19.24 -23.30
N ILE A 244 20.29 -18.50 -22.22
CA ILE A 244 19.44 -18.96 -21.12
C ILE A 244 18.00 -19.13 -21.62
N ARG A 245 17.49 -18.17 -22.41
CA ARG A 245 16.15 -18.26 -23.01
C ARG A 245 16.00 -19.49 -23.90
N ALA A 246 16.99 -19.76 -24.76
CA ALA A 246 16.99 -20.94 -25.62
C ALA A 246 17.02 -22.24 -24.79
N ALA A 247 17.84 -22.28 -23.72
CA ALA A 247 17.91 -23.43 -22.83
C ALA A 247 16.62 -23.66 -22.02
N ALA A 248 16.02 -22.58 -21.50
CA ALA A 248 14.77 -22.62 -20.74
C ALA A 248 13.58 -23.04 -21.61
N ASN A 249 13.51 -22.57 -22.87
CA ASN A 249 12.44 -22.88 -23.81
C ASN A 249 12.67 -24.16 -24.63
N ALA A 250 13.79 -24.87 -24.42
CA ALA A 250 14.02 -26.15 -25.06
C ALA A 250 12.90 -27.13 -24.70
N GLY A 251 12.43 -27.93 -25.67
CA GLY A 251 11.26 -28.81 -25.50
C GLY A 251 11.29 -29.62 -24.20
N LEU A 252 10.17 -29.58 -23.46
CA LEU A 252 10.06 -30.28 -22.18
C LEU A 252 9.74 -31.76 -22.42
N PRO A 253 10.48 -32.69 -21.78
CA PRO A 253 10.15 -34.10 -21.83
C PRO A 253 8.90 -34.44 -21.00
N LEU A 254 8.47 -33.54 -20.12
CA LEU A 254 7.28 -33.67 -19.28
C LEU A 254 6.64 -32.31 -19.01
N GLY A 255 5.31 -32.24 -19.13
CA GLY A 255 4.52 -31.06 -18.76
C GLY A 255 4.47 -29.96 -19.83
N ALA A 256 3.98 -28.80 -19.43
CA ALA A 256 3.83 -27.61 -20.26
C ALA A 256 4.61 -26.43 -19.67
N PHE A 257 4.90 -25.43 -20.50
CA PHE A 257 5.46 -24.17 -20.04
C PHE A 257 4.41 -23.31 -19.35
N GLY A 258 4.76 -22.81 -18.17
CA GLY A 258 4.14 -21.67 -17.52
C GLY A 258 4.90 -20.39 -17.87
N THR A 259 5.16 -19.56 -16.86
CA THR A 259 5.90 -18.31 -17.06
C THR A 259 7.38 -18.60 -17.28
N VAL A 260 7.94 -18.13 -18.40
CA VAL A 260 9.39 -18.10 -18.65
C VAL A 260 9.82 -16.65 -18.82
N GLU A 261 10.48 -16.10 -17.80
CA GLU A 261 10.90 -14.69 -17.76
C GLU A 261 12.42 -14.60 -17.50
N ILE A 262 13.13 -13.91 -18.39
CA ILE A 262 14.56 -13.63 -18.20
C ILE A 262 14.76 -12.12 -18.25
N LEU A 263 15.21 -11.56 -17.13
CA LEU A 263 15.45 -10.14 -16.94
C LEU A 263 16.94 -9.83 -17.14
N PRO A 264 17.31 -8.96 -18.11
CA PRO A 264 18.70 -8.53 -18.29
C PRO A 264 19.10 -7.56 -17.16
N ILE A 265 20.26 -7.77 -16.54
CA ILE A 265 20.71 -6.94 -15.41
C ILE A 265 20.84 -5.46 -15.82
N GLN A 266 21.50 -5.17 -16.95
CA GLN A 266 21.73 -3.78 -17.35
C GLN A 266 20.42 -3.09 -17.77
N ALA A 267 19.54 -3.79 -18.48
CA ALA A 267 18.22 -3.26 -18.81
C ALA A 267 17.37 -2.95 -17.57
N VAL A 268 17.44 -3.80 -16.54
CA VAL A 268 16.75 -3.57 -15.26
C VAL A 268 17.30 -2.32 -14.57
N VAL A 269 18.63 -2.23 -14.41
CA VAL A 269 19.29 -1.09 -13.75
C VAL A 269 18.98 0.21 -14.48
N SER A 270 19.13 0.23 -15.81
CA SER A 270 18.91 1.44 -16.60
C SER A 270 17.46 1.93 -16.53
N CYS A 271 16.48 1.03 -16.59
CA CYS A 271 15.07 1.37 -16.40
C CYS A 271 14.80 1.98 -15.00
N GLU A 272 15.29 1.34 -13.94
CA GLU A 272 15.04 1.81 -12.57
C GLU A 272 15.69 3.17 -12.30
N GLU A 273 16.89 3.40 -12.83
CA GLU A 273 17.57 4.69 -12.76
C GLU A 273 16.79 5.79 -13.48
N GLU A 274 16.27 5.50 -14.68
CA GLU A 274 15.45 6.46 -15.42
C GLU A 274 14.16 6.80 -14.68
N LEU A 275 13.41 5.78 -14.22
CA LEU A 275 12.18 5.98 -13.46
C LEU A 275 12.45 6.75 -12.16
N SER A 276 13.50 6.40 -11.44
CA SER A 276 13.91 7.09 -10.22
C SER A 276 14.25 8.57 -10.49
N ARG A 277 15.03 8.84 -11.53
CA ARG A 277 15.37 10.22 -11.94
C ARG A 277 14.14 11.04 -12.30
N LEU A 278 13.18 10.45 -13.03
CA LEU A 278 11.92 11.11 -13.39
C LEU A 278 11.10 11.48 -12.14
N LEU A 279 10.94 10.53 -11.21
CA LEU A 279 10.15 10.71 -9.98
C LEU A 279 10.83 11.62 -8.95
N GLN A 280 12.16 11.76 -9.01
CA GLN A 280 12.90 12.72 -8.21
C GLN A 280 12.78 14.15 -8.77
N ALA A 281 12.80 14.31 -10.10
CA ALA A 281 12.68 15.61 -10.75
C ALA A 281 11.26 16.20 -10.63
N ALA A 282 10.24 15.35 -10.67
CA ALA A 282 8.84 15.74 -10.47
C ALA A 282 8.13 14.72 -9.59
N ARG A 283 7.64 15.15 -8.44
CA ARG A 283 6.99 14.24 -7.49
C ARG A 283 5.55 13.97 -7.90
N ILE A 284 5.10 12.74 -7.69
CA ILE A 284 3.68 12.44 -7.72
C ILE A 284 3.06 12.93 -6.42
N GLU A 285 2.23 13.96 -6.54
CA GLU A 285 1.51 14.55 -5.42
C GLU A 285 0.07 14.05 -5.32
N PHE A 286 -0.43 14.05 -4.09
CA PHE A 286 -1.80 13.71 -3.74
C PHE A 286 -2.47 14.91 -3.06
N ALA A 287 -3.78 15.03 -3.20
CA ALA A 287 -4.53 16.00 -2.41
C ALA A 287 -4.33 15.74 -0.89
N PRO A 288 -4.35 16.78 -0.04
CA PRO A 288 -4.07 16.65 1.39
C PRO A 288 -4.92 15.55 2.06
N GLY A 289 -4.27 14.63 2.77
CA GLY A 289 -4.95 13.51 3.46
C GLY A 289 -5.66 12.51 2.53
N SER A 290 -5.43 12.59 1.22
CA SER A 290 -6.17 11.84 0.21
C SER A 290 -5.28 10.88 -0.58
N THR A 291 -5.94 9.97 -1.31
CA THR A 291 -5.37 9.08 -2.33
C THR A 291 -5.66 9.59 -3.74
N VAL A 292 -6.34 10.73 -3.85
CA VAL A 292 -6.61 11.40 -5.13
C VAL A 292 -5.34 12.09 -5.62
N LEU A 293 -4.90 11.71 -6.82
CA LEU A 293 -3.74 12.30 -7.48
C LEU A 293 -4.00 13.77 -7.86
N ASN A 294 -3.01 14.62 -7.62
CA ASN A 294 -3.05 16.01 -8.07
C ASN A 294 -2.97 16.05 -9.61
N VAL A 295 -3.72 16.95 -10.24
CA VAL A 295 -3.67 17.19 -11.70
C VAL A 295 -2.25 17.57 -12.14
N ALA A 296 -1.50 18.28 -11.28
CA ALA A 296 -0.10 18.63 -11.52
C ALA A 296 0.82 17.40 -11.68
N SER A 297 0.44 16.22 -11.17
CA SER A 297 1.18 14.96 -11.33
C SER A 297 1.02 14.36 -12.74
N GLY A 298 0.11 14.89 -13.57
CA GLY A 298 -0.19 14.36 -14.90
C GLY A 298 1.05 14.18 -15.81
N PRO A 299 1.86 15.23 -16.02
CA PRO A 299 3.04 15.15 -16.89
C PRO A 299 4.09 14.12 -16.44
N VAL A 300 4.33 13.99 -15.12
CA VAL A 300 5.28 12.96 -14.63
C VAL A 300 4.71 11.56 -14.78
N LEU A 301 3.39 11.37 -14.59
CA LEU A 301 2.74 10.08 -14.84
C LEU A 301 2.80 9.70 -16.33
N ASP A 302 2.70 10.67 -17.24
CA ASP A 302 2.88 10.42 -18.68
C ASP A 302 4.30 9.98 -19.01
N LEU A 303 5.31 10.61 -18.41
CA LEU A 303 6.72 10.23 -18.58
C LEU A 303 7.00 8.85 -17.96
N ALA A 304 6.51 8.59 -16.76
CA ALA A 304 6.67 7.30 -16.10
C ALA A 304 5.98 6.17 -16.87
N ALA A 305 4.79 6.41 -17.43
CA ALA A 305 4.09 5.43 -18.27
C ALA A 305 4.84 5.12 -19.57
N ARG A 306 5.46 6.14 -20.20
CA ARG A 306 6.33 5.94 -21.37
C ARG A 306 7.57 5.13 -21.03
N ALA A 307 8.31 5.52 -19.98
CA ALA A 307 9.50 4.79 -19.54
C ALA A 307 9.15 3.34 -19.15
N ALA A 308 8.00 3.11 -18.51
CA ALA A 308 7.52 1.78 -18.16
C ALA A 308 7.29 0.87 -19.38
N ALA A 309 7.02 1.42 -20.56
CA ALA A 309 6.87 0.63 -21.77
C ALA A 309 8.19 -0.04 -22.18
N ASP A 310 9.32 0.65 -22.00
CA ASP A 310 10.67 0.20 -22.39
C ASP A 310 11.35 -0.66 -21.31
N CYS A 311 10.86 -0.59 -20.07
CA CYS A 311 11.36 -1.41 -18.97
C CYS A 311 11.10 -2.91 -19.19
N PRO A 312 12.01 -3.81 -18.79
CA PRO A 312 11.75 -5.24 -18.81
C PRO A 312 10.84 -5.68 -17.64
N GLY A 313 10.16 -6.80 -17.83
CA GLY A 313 9.44 -7.51 -16.76
C GLY A 313 8.23 -6.77 -16.16
N THR A 314 7.88 -7.19 -14.95
CA THR A 314 6.79 -6.62 -14.15
C THR A 314 7.31 -5.50 -13.26
N LEU A 315 6.59 -4.38 -13.22
CA LEU A 315 6.89 -3.23 -12.39
C LEU A 315 6.03 -3.24 -11.13
N ARG A 316 6.63 -2.88 -9.99
CA ARG A 316 5.96 -2.66 -8.72
C ARG A 316 6.01 -1.18 -8.38
N VAL A 317 4.83 -0.60 -8.22
CA VAL A 317 4.64 0.75 -7.71
C VAL A 317 4.64 0.68 -6.19
N GLU A 318 5.59 1.36 -5.56
CA GLU A 318 5.82 1.33 -4.12
C GLU A 318 5.45 2.67 -3.50
N GLY A 319 4.49 2.64 -2.58
CA GLY A 319 4.11 3.79 -1.79
C GLY A 319 4.89 3.88 -0.49
N HIS A 320 5.34 5.08 -0.15
CA HIS A 320 6.00 5.35 1.13
C HIS A 320 5.35 6.53 1.86
N THR A 321 5.42 6.50 3.18
CA THR A 321 5.00 7.59 4.06
C THR A 321 6.16 8.06 4.93
N ASP A 322 5.98 9.23 5.56
CA ASP A 322 6.79 9.59 6.72
C ASP A 322 6.31 8.83 7.98
N ASN A 323 6.92 9.13 9.13
CA ASN A 323 6.61 8.51 10.42
C ASN A 323 5.44 9.17 11.18
N THR A 324 4.68 10.06 10.56
CA THR A 324 3.55 10.74 11.20
C THR A 324 2.33 9.80 11.18
N GLY A 325 1.72 9.58 12.34
CA GLY A 325 0.58 8.68 12.48
C GLY A 325 0.97 7.25 12.85
N THR A 326 0.00 6.35 12.90
CA THR A 326 0.23 4.96 13.30
C THR A 326 0.80 4.14 12.12
N PRO A 327 1.70 3.17 12.36
CA PRO A 327 2.23 2.30 11.30
C PRO A 327 1.14 1.66 10.44
N ALA A 328 0.09 1.10 11.06
CA ALA A 328 -1.02 0.46 10.34
C ALA A 328 -1.78 1.43 9.41
N PHE A 329 -1.91 2.70 9.81
CA PHE A 329 -2.50 3.73 8.95
C PHE A 329 -1.58 4.04 7.76
N ASN A 330 -0.28 4.15 8.02
CA ASN A 330 0.73 4.43 7.01
C ASN A 330 0.88 3.30 5.99
N ASP A 331 0.78 2.04 6.41
CA ASP A 331 0.75 0.88 5.52
C ASP A 331 -0.47 0.93 4.58
N GLN A 332 -1.66 1.22 5.12
CA GLN A 332 -2.87 1.36 4.30
C GLN A 332 -2.82 2.58 3.37
N LEU A 333 -2.32 3.72 3.85
CA LEU A 333 -2.23 4.94 3.07
C LEU A 333 -1.25 4.79 1.91
N SER A 334 -0.07 4.22 2.18
CA SER A 334 0.93 3.96 1.14
C SER A 334 0.41 3.00 0.07
N LEU A 335 -0.25 1.90 0.46
CA LEU A 335 -0.84 0.96 -0.49
C LEU A 335 -1.87 1.63 -1.39
N ARG A 336 -2.83 2.37 -0.82
CA ARG A 336 -3.87 3.04 -1.63
C ARG A 336 -3.30 4.09 -2.58
N ARG A 337 -2.22 4.77 -2.17
CA ARG A 337 -1.50 5.72 -3.04
C ARG A 337 -0.81 5.00 -4.19
N ALA A 338 -0.14 3.88 -3.93
CA ALA A 338 0.44 3.03 -4.97
C ALA A 338 -0.62 2.50 -5.94
N GLU A 339 -1.78 2.06 -5.44
CA GLU A 339 -2.91 1.61 -6.27
C GLU A 339 -3.46 2.74 -7.16
N ALA A 340 -3.56 3.97 -6.64
CA ALA A 340 -3.99 5.12 -7.41
C ALA A 340 -3.01 5.45 -8.56
N VAL A 341 -1.71 5.38 -8.29
CA VAL A 341 -0.67 5.57 -9.32
C VAL A 341 -0.72 4.45 -10.35
N ARG A 342 -0.82 3.19 -9.91
CA ARG A 342 -1.00 2.04 -10.80
C ARG A 342 -2.20 2.24 -11.73
N ALA A 343 -3.36 2.62 -11.19
CA ALA A 343 -4.56 2.90 -11.99
C ALA A 343 -4.33 4.04 -13.00
N ALA A 344 -3.60 5.08 -12.60
CA ALA A 344 -3.26 6.20 -13.47
C ALA A 344 -2.27 5.82 -14.60
N MET A 345 -1.34 4.89 -14.34
CA MET A 345 -0.44 4.34 -15.37
C MET A 345 -1.19 3.41 -16.34
N ILE A 346 -2.14 2.61 -15.84
CA ILE A 346 -3.01 1.77 -16.68
C ILE A 346 -3.84 2.64 -17.62
N ALA A 347 -4.42 3.74 -17.12
CA ALA A 347 -5.15 4.70 -17.93
C ALA A 347 -4.29 5.38 -19.02
N ARG A 348 -2.96 5.29 -18.90
CA ARG A 348 -1.97 5.81 -19.87
C ARG A 348 -1.42 4.74 -20.81
N GLY A 349 -1.96 3.52 -20.76
CA GLY A 349 -1.63 2.44 -21.69
C GLY A 349 -0.61 1.42 -21.18
N VAL A 350 -0.17 1.51 -19.91
CA VAL A 350 0.65 0.44 -19.34
C VAL A 350 -0.24 -0.77 -19.04
N PRO A 351 0.08 -1.99 -19.53
CA PRO A 351 -0.78 -3.15 -19.31
C PRO A 351 -0.97 -3.48 -17.81
N PRO A 352 -2.20 -3.76 -17.34
CA PRO A 352 -2.48 -4.02 -15.93
C PRO A 352 -1.69 -5.17 -15.30
N GLU A 353 -1.35 -6.19 -16.09
CA GLU A 353 -0.57 -7.36 -15.71
C GLU A 353 0.92 -7.05 -15.50
N ARG A 354 1.41 -5.95 -16.07
CA ARG A 354 2.79 -5.47 -15.87
C ARG A 354 2.95 -4.61 -14.63
N LEU A 355 1.87 -4.33 -13.89
CA LEU A 355 1.89 -3.41 -12.75
C LEU A 355 1.35 -4.08 -11.49
N LEU A 356 2.17 -4.07 -10.44
CA LEU A 356 1.80 -4.37 -9.07
C LEU A 356 1.80 -3.10 -8.23
N ALA A 357 1.08 -3.10 -7.12
CA ALA A 357 1.10 -2.02 -6.14
C ALA A 357 1.44 -2.58 -4.76
N ALA A 358 2.34 -1.92 -4.04
CA ALA A 358 2.74 -2.27 -2.70
C ALA A 358 2.81 -1.03 -1.80
N GLY A 359 2.32 -1.14 -0.57
CA GLY A 359 2.48 -0.13 0.47
C GLY A 359 3.62 -0.53 1.40
N LEU A 360 4.67 0.29 1.46
CA LEU A 360 5.82 0.07 2.35
C LEU A 360 5.73 0.90 3.64
N GLY A 361 4.66 1.70 3.77
CA GLY A 361 4.42 2.55 4.94
C GLY A 361 5.64 3.42 5.25
N GLN A 362 5.98 3.47 6.54
CA GLN A 362 7.11 4.22 7.06
C GLN A 362 8.39 3.39 7.24
N ASN A 363 8.41 2.14 6.73
CA ASN A 363 9.41 1.15 7.09
C ASN A 363 10.74 1.31 6.33
N GLN A 364 10.76 2.13 5.28
CA GLN A 364 11.94 2.39 4.45
C GLN A 364 12.15 3.90 4.25
N PRO A 365 12.55 4.65 5.31
CA PRO A 365 12.82 6.07 5.21
C PRO A 365 14.12 6.34 4.45
N VAL A 366 14.10 7.33 3.58
CA VAL A 366 15.27 7.84 2.83
C VAL A 366 15.74 9.21 3.33
N GLY A 367 14.92 9.88 4.13
CA GLY A 367 15.21 11.13 4.80
C GLY A 367 14.98 11.05 6.30
N ASP A 368 15.65 11.93 7.04
CA ASP A 368 15.47 12.04 8.48
C ASP A 368 14.06 12.54 8.84
N ASN A 369 13.27 11.66 9.47
CA ASN A 369 11.92 11.94 9.90
C ASN A 369 11.81 13.04 10.98
N ALA A 370 12.91 13.43 11.61
CA ALA A 370 12.93 14.57 12.53
C ALA A 370 12.71 15.91 11.80
N THR A 371 13.17 16.01 10.55
CA THR A 371 13.08 17.23 9.72
C THR A 371 11.87 17.21 8.79
N GLU A 372 11.28 18.38 8.49
CA GLU A 372 10.18 18.43 7.52
C GLU A 372 10.65 18.06 6.12
N GLU A 373 11.87 18.45 5.75
CA GLU A 373 12.51 18.14 4.49
C GLU A 373 12.71 16.62 4.34
N GLY A 374 13.11 15.94 5.41
CA GLY A 374 13.24 14.48 5.43
C GLY A 374 11.89 13.76 5.38
N ARG A 375 10.88 14.23 6.12
CA ARG A 375 9.51 13.70 6.00
C ARG A 375 8.95 13.88 4.58
N ALA A 376 9.18 15.04 3.97
CA ALA A 376 8.78 15.30 2.60
C ALA A 376 9.48 14.37 1.60
N ARG A 377 10.73 13.96 1.85
CA ARG A 377 11.40 12.93 1.03
C ARG A 377 10.82 11.53 1.26
N ASN A 378 10.36 11.21 2.46
CA ASN A 378 9.76 9.91 2.77
C ASN A 378 8.37 9.72 2.17
N ARG A 379 7.59 10.80 2.02
CA ARG A 379 6.30 10.81 1.30
C ARG A 379 6.53 10.75 -0.23
N ARG A 380 6.82 9.57 -0.75
CA ARG A 380 7.18 9.37 -2.16
C ARG A 380 6.55 8.13 -2.78
N ILE A 381 6.63 8.07 -4.10
CA ILE A 381 6.34 6.88 -4.90
C ILE A 381 7.64 6.46 -5.56
N GLU A 382 7.93 5.16 -5.52
CA GLU A 382 9.00 4.54 -6.30
C GLU A 382 8.38 3.52 -7.27
N ILE A 383 9.07 3.25 -8.36
CA ILE A 383 8.70 2.19 -9.29
C ILE A 383 9.94 1.33 -9.49
N ARG A 384 9.82 0.04 -9.20
CA ARG A 384 10.90 -0.94 -9.27
C ARG A 384 10.50 -2.12 -10.12
N ILE A 385 11.45 -2.85 -10.68
CA ILE A 385 11.19 -4.11 -11.36
C ILE A 385 11.14 -5.23 -10.32
N VAL A 386 10.11 -6.07 -10.40
CA VAL A 386 9.96 -7.24 -9.53
C VAL A 386 11.09 -8.21 -9.85
N ARG A 387 11.85 -8.61 -8.83
CA ARG A 387 12.97 -9.54 -9.03
C ARG A 387 12.48 -10.99 -9.06
N PRO A 388 13.16 -11.90 -9.77
CA PRO A 388 12.74 -13.30 -9.90
C PRO A 388 12.69 -14.12 -8.60
N ASP A 389 13.40 -13.68 -7.57
CA ASP A 389 13.52 -14.34 -6.26
C ASP A 389 12.56 -13.79 -5.19
N GLU A 390 11.89 -12.67 -5.47
CA GLU A 390 10.77 -12.13 -4.70
C GLU A 390 9.48 -12.94 -4.95
#